data_AF-A0A1M6G3B3-F1
#
_entry.id   AF-A0A1M6G3B3-F1
#
_cell.length_a   1.000
_cell.length_b   1.000
_cell.length_c   1.000
_cell.angle_alpha   90.00
_cell.angle_beta   90.00
_cell.angle_gamma   90.00
#
_symmetry.space_group_name_H-M   'P 1'
#
loop_
_entity.id
_entity.type
_entity.pdbx_description
1 polymer ?
#
loop_
_entity_poly.entity_id
_entity_poly.type
_entity_poly.pdbx_seq_one_letter_code
_entity_poly.pdbx_strand_id
1 'polypeptide(L)'
;MTDAPDPASASADPGPDLGPDPTLLIVDDDEAFLRRLGRAMEKRGFDVALAGSVAEGRDLAMRRPPAYAVVDLRLEDGNGLDVVEALRQSRPDGRVVVLTGYGAIATAVAAVKIGATDYLAKPADAEEVMRALLAREGELPPPPENPMSADRVRWEHIQRVYEMCDRNVSETARRLGMHRRTLQRILAKRSPR
;
A
#
# COMPACT_ATOMS: atom_id res chain seq x y z
N MET A 1 -57.90 14.93 -13.40
CA MET A 1 -56.63 15.65 -13.65
C MET A 1 -56.05 15.95 -12.29
N THR A 2 -55.42 14.94 -11.70
CA THR A 2 -54.70 15.04 -10.44
C THR A 2 -53.46 14.20 -10.68
N ASP A 3 -52.37 14.93 -10.87
CA ASP A 3 -51.05 14.44 -11.21
C ASP A 3 -50.53 13.59 -10.04
N ALA A 4 -50.17 12.35 -10.33
CA ALA A 4 -49.49 11.49 -9.37
C ALA A 4 -48.02 11.94 -9.31
N PRO A 5 -47.41 12.14 -8.13
CA PRO A 5 -46.00 12.51 -8.07
C PRO A 5 -45.12 11.36 -8.58
N ASP A 6 -44.16 11.73 -9.43
CA ASP A 6 -43.14 10.89 -10.05
C ASP A 6 -42.40 9.98 -9.05
N PRO A 7 -42.18 8.69 -9.36
CA PRO A 7 -41.28 7.82 -8.64
C PRO A 7 -39.85 7.96 -9.20
N ALA A 8 -39.20 9.08 -8.96
CA ALA A 8 -37.81 9.30 -9.40
C ALA A 8 -37.00 10.13 -8.39
N SER A 9 -36.86 9.64 -7.16
CA SER A 9 -35.67 9.93 -6.35
C SER A 9 -34.92 8.63 -6.12
N ALA A 10 -34.27 8.16 -7.20
CA ALA A 10 -33.19 7.20 -7.06
C ALA A 10 -32.15 7.85 -6.15
N SER A 11 -32.05 7.35 -4.92
CA SER A 11 -31.02 7.69 -3.96
C SER A 11 -29.66 7.47 -4.64
N ALA A 12 -29.03 8.56 -5.06
CA ALA A 12 -27.61 8.57 -5.34
C ALA A 12 -26.94 8.10 -4.06
N ASP A 13 -26.23 6.98 -4.11
CA ASP A 13 -25.33 6.58 -3.02
C ASP A 13 -24.50 7.82 -2.67
N PRO A 14 -24.58 8.36 -1.45
CA PRO A 14 -23.64 9.38 -1.04
C PRO A 14 -22.28 8.69 -1.10
N GLY A 15 -21.39 9.21 -1.95
CA GLY A 15 -20.01 8.74 -2.01
C GLY A 15 -19.39 8.71 -0.60
N PRO A 16 -18.27 7.99 -0.43
CA PRO A 16 -17.62 7.88 0.88
C PRO A 16 -17.42 9.28 1.51
N ASP A 17 -17.65 9.39 2.82
CA ASP A 17 -17.38 10.64 3.55
C ASP A 17 -15.87 10.84 3.68
N LEU A 18 -15.28 11.48 2.67
CA LEU A 18 -13.85 11.81 2.60
C LEU A 18 -13.50 13.07 3.41
N GLY A 19 -14.48 13.67 4.09
CA GLY A 19 -14.30 14.94 4.77
C GLY A 19 -14.06 16.12 3.81
N PRO A 20 -13.58 17.26 4.33
CA PRO A 20 -13.46 18.52 3.56
C PRO A 20 -12.27 18.53 2.58
N ASP A 21 -11.35 17.58 2.68
CA ASP A 21 -10.12 17.54 1.89
C ASP A 21 -9.90 16.12 1.32
N PRO A 22 -10.34 15.85 0.09
CA PRO A 22 -10.26 14.53 -0.52
C PRO A 22 -8.90 14.27 -1.21
N THR A 23 -7.85 15.05 -0.91
CA THR A 23 -6.54 14.91 -1.57
C THR A 23 -5.86 13.60 -1.18
N LEU A 24 -5.45 12.83 -2.21
CA LEU A 24 -4.80 11.53 -2.08
C LEU A 24 -3.50 11.49 -2.86
N LEU A 25 -2.39 11.12 -2.22
CA LEU A 25 -1.14 10.80 -2.89
C LEU A 25 -0.98 9.29 -3.03
N ILE A 26 -0.62 8.80 -4.21
CA ILE A 26 -0.28 7.39 -4.44
C ILE A 26 1.18 7.33 -4.92
N VAL A 27 2.01 6.55 -4.23
CA VAL A 27 3.44 6.39 -4.53
C VAL A 27 3.77 4.93 -4.79
N ASP A 28 4.19 4.61 -6.01
CA ASP A 28 4.49 3.26 -6.47
C ASP A 28 5.34 3.33 -7.74
N ASP A 29 6.31 2.44 -7.94
CA ASP A 29 7.13 2.42 -9.15
C ASP A 29 6.45 1.68 -10.32
N ASP A 30 5.39 0.90 -10.05
CA ASP A 30 4.58 0.26 -11.08
C ASP A 30 3.56 1.26 -11.68
N GLU A 31 3.90 1.86 -12.82
CA GLU A 31 3.02 2.78 -13.54
C GLU A 31 1.64 2.17 -13.88
N ALA A 32 1.57 0.87 -14.18
CA ALA A 32 0.30 0.23 -14.53
C ALA A 32 -0.60 0.13 -13.30
N PHE A 33 -0.01 -0.19 -12.15
CA PHE A 33 -0.68 -0.18 -10.86
C PHE A 33 -1.11 1.24 -10.45
N LEU A 34 -0.20 2.23 -10.49
CA LEU A 34 -0.50 3.65 -10.20
C LEU A 34 -1.72 4.14 -10.98
N ARG A 35 -1.71 3.99 -12.31
CA ARG A 35 -2.81 4.46 -13.16
C ARG A 35 -4.11 3.71 -12.90
N ARG A 36 -4.03 2.42 -12.57
CA ARG A 36 -5.21 1.60 -12.26
C ARG A 36 -5.84 2.04 -10.93
N LEU A 37 -5.03 2.15 -9.88
CA LEU A 37 -5.48 2.56 -8.56
C LEU A 37 -5.96 4.02 -8.57
N GLY A 38 -5.21 4.93 -9.17
CA GLY A 38 -5.57 6.35 -9.29
C GLY A 38 -6.95 6.54 -9.91
N ARG A 39 -7.21 5.93 -11.08
CA ARG A 39 -8.54 5.99 -11.72
C ARG A 39 -9.65 5.39 -10.86
N ALA A 40 -9.35 4.37 -10.06
CA ALA A 40 -10.33 3.76 -9.17
C ALA A 40 -10.66 4.65 -7.97
N MET A 41 -9.69 5.42 -7.47
CA MET A 41 -9.84 6.35 -6.35
C MET A 41 -10.48 7.68 -6.81
N GLU A 42 -10.14 8.20 -7.99
CA GLU A 42 -10.81 9.36 -8.59
C GLU A 42 -12.31 9.11 -8.76
N LYS A 43 -12.70 7.91 -9.24
CA LYS A 43 -14.11 7.50 -9.33
C LYS A 43 -14.83 7.46 -7.98
N ARG A 44 -14.09 7.36 -6.88
CA ARG A 44 -14.59 7.35 -5.50
C ARG A 44 -14.58 8.74 -4.87
N GLY A 45 -14.17 9.77 -5.60
CA GLY A 45 -14.22 11.17 -5.16
C GLY A 45 -12.91 11.73 -4.62
N PHE A 46 -11.81 10.97 -4.65
CA PHE A 46 -10.50 11.47 -4.26
C PHE A 46 -9.89 12.39 -5.33
N ASP A 47 -9.18 13.44 -4.89
CA ASP A 47 -8.30 14.25 -5.74
C ASP A 47 -6.90 13.64 -5.74
N VAL A 48 -6.55 12.89 -6.79
CA VAL A 48 -5.40 11.98 -6.77
C VAL A 48 -4.17 12.62 -7.40
N ALA A 49 -3.08 12.67 -6.63
CA ALA A 49 -1.73 12.88 -7.12
C ALA A 49 -0.99 11.54 -7.21
N LEU A 50 -0.29 11.29 -8.32
CA LEU A 50 0.51 10.09 -8.52
C LEU A 50 1.99 10.44 -8.46
N ALA A 51 2.79 9.56 -7.87
CA ALA A 51 4.25 9.66 -7.85
C ALA A 51 4.88 8.31 -8.18
N GLY A 52 5.84 8.30 -9.10
CA GLY A 52 6.56 7.09 -9.52
C GLY A 52 7.79 6.77 -8.68
N SER A 53 8.12 7.61 -7.70
CA SER A 53 9.39 7.56 -6.97
C SER A 53 9.26 8.16 -5.56
N VAL A 54 10.17 7.77 -4.65
CA VAL A 54 10.29 8.37 -3.31
C VAL A 54 10.55 9.88 -3.42
N ALA A 55 11.44 10.29 -4.32
CA ALA A 55 11.77 11.71 -4.50
C ALA A 55 10.54 12.55 -4.88
N GLU A 56 9.77 12.10 -5.87
CA GLU A 56 8.54 12.77 -6.30
C GLU A 56 7.46 12.75 -5.22
N GLY A 57 7.27 11.59 -4.56
CA GLY A 57 6.30 11.45 -3.48
C GLY A 57 6.60 12.38 -2.31
N ARG A 58 7.88 12.51 -1.93
CA ARG A 58 8.33 13.41 -0.87
C ARG A 58 8.11 14.87 -1.23
N ASP A 59 8.44 15.26 -2.47
CA ASP A 59 8.24 16.63 -2.94
C ASP A 59 6.77 17.03 -2.93
N LEU A 60 5.88 16.12 -3.38
CA LEU A 60 4.43 16.34 -3.32
C LEU A 60 3.92 16.42 -1.87
N ALA A 61 4.36 15.50 -1.02
CA ALA A 61 3.99 15.48 0.41
C ALA A 61 4.39 16.77 1.15
N MET A 62 5.51 17.41 0.78
CA MET A 62 5.95 18.67 1.39
C MET A 62 5.26 19.91 0.78
N ARG A 63 5.08 19.95 -0.54
CA ARG A 63 4.54 21.13 -1.23
C ARG A 63 3.03 21.27 -1.10
N ARG A 64 2.32 20.14 -1.12
CA ARG A 64 0.87 20.05 -1.03
C ARG A 64 0.53 18.83 -0.19
N PRO A 65 0.65 18.92 1.14
CA PRO A 65 0.50 17.76 2.02
C PRO A 65 -0.93 17.19 1.90
N PRO A 66 -1.10 16.01 1.28
CA PRO A 66 -2.41 15.41 1.07
C PRO A 66 -3.03 14.94 2.39
N ALA A 67 -4.36 14.89 2.44
CA ALA A 67 -5.10 14.31 3.56
C ALA A 67 -4.92 12.78 3.65
N TYR A 68 -4.76 12.14 2.50
CA TYR A 68 -4.62 10.69 2.35
C TYR A 68 -3.35 10.34 1.56
N ALA A 69 -2.69 9.24 1.91
CA ALA A 69 -1.58 8.72 1.15
C ALA A 69 -1.56 7.19 1.10
N VAL A 70 -1.21 6.64 -0.05
CA VAL A 70 -0.94 5.22 -0.28
C VAL A 70 0.50 5.11 -0.78
N VAL A 71 1.34 4.39 -0.05
CA VAL A 71 2.79 4.40 -0.30
C VAL A 71 3.32 2.97 -0.35
N ASP A 72 4.00 2.58 -1.44
CA ASP A 72 4.80 1.36 -1.46
C ASP A 72 6.08 1.56 -0.65
N LEU A 73 6.47 0.54 0.12
CA LEU A 73 7.71 0.59 0.91
C LEU A 73 8.95 0.52 0.05
N ARG A 74 8.88 -0.20 -1.07
CA ARG A 74 10.06 -0.50 -1.86
C ARG A 74 9.88 0.03 -3.26
N LEU A 75 10.55 1.15 -3.51
CA LEU A 75 10.63 1.78 -4.82
C LEU A 75 12.05 1.62 -5.36
N GLU A 76 12.23 1.80 -6.67
CA GLU A 76 13.55 1.74 -7.31
C GLU A 76 14.57 2.74 -6.72
N ASP A 77 14.10 3.90 -6.26
CA ASP A 77 14.93 5.00 -5.78
C ASP A 77 15.07 5.07 -4.25
N GLY A 78 14.36 4.23 -3.48
CA GLY A 78 14.50 4.24 -2.02
C GLY A 78 13.39 3.54 -1.24
N ASN A 79 13.22 3.97 0.01
CA ASN A 79 12.23 3.44 0.93
C ASN A 79 11.04 4.40 1.07
N GLY A 80 9.82 3.91 0.85
CA GLY A 80 8.60 4.71 0.98
C GLY A 80 8.33 5.25 2.39
N LEU A 81 8.95 4.67 3.43
CA LEU A 81 8.86 5.22 4.79
C LEU A 81 9.36 6.68 4.87
N ASP A 82 10.29 7.08 4.00
CA ASP A 82 10.78 8.46 3.93
C ASP A 82 9.68 9.43 3.48
N VAL A 83 8.76 8.98 2.62
CA VAL A 83 7.57 9.75 2.21
C VAL A 83 6.58 9.85 3.37
N VAL A 84 6.37 8.75 4.11
CA VAL A 84 5.49 8.73 5.29
C VAL A 84 5.98 9.72 6.34
N GLU A 85 7.29 9.73 6.61
CA GLU A 85 7.89 10.66 7.56
C GLU A 85 7.73 12.12 7.11
N ALA A 86 8.03 12.42 5.83
CA ALA A 86 7.88 13.78 5.29
C ALA A 86 6.43 14.28 5.33
N LEU A 87 5.46 13.39 5.02
CA LEU A 87 4.05 13.72 5.12
C LEU A 87 3.64 13.96 6.57
N ARG A 88 4.08 13.11 7.51
CA ARG A 88 3.72 13.25 8.92
C ARG A 88 4.27 14.54 9.54
N GLN A 89 5.45 14.98 9.12
CA GLN A 89 6.03 16.26 9.52
C GLN A 89 5.22 17.45 8.98
N SER A 90 4.67 17.33 7.78
CA SER A 90 3.93 18.41 7.11
C SER A 90 2.45 18.46 7.49
N ARG A 91 1.85 17.29 7.77
CA ARG A 91 0.44 17.11 8.10
C ARG A 91 0.26 15.95 9.09
N PRO A 92 0.31 16.23 10.40
CA PRO A 92 0.15 15.21 11.44
C PRO A 92 -1.24 14.57 11.51
N ASP A 93 -2.25 15.15 10.88
CA ASP A 93 -3.60 14.58 10.72
C ASP A 93 -3.75 13.70 9.46
N GLY A 94 -2.73 13.68 8.60
CA GLY A 94 -2.75 12.92 7.35
C GLY A 94 -2.81 11.41 7.61
N ARG A 95 -3.63 10.72 6.81
CA ARG A 95 -3.81 9.28 6.89
C ARG A 95 -2.96 8.57 5.84
N VAL A 96 -2.19 7.59 6.28
CA VAL A 96 -1.23 6.91 5.42
C VAL A 96 -1.42 5.41 5.49
N VAL A 97 -1.70 4.80 4.34
CA VAL A 97 -1.71 3.36 4.18
C VAL A 97 -0.46 2.94 3.45
N VAL A 98 0.31 2.06 4.06
CA VAL A 98 1.45 1.43 3.41
C VAL A 98 0.94 0.25 2.60
N LEU A 99 1.18 0.21 1.29
CA LEU A 99 0.76 -0.88 0.42
C LEU A 99 1.95 -1.50 -0.30
N THR A 100 2.38 -2.70 0.11
CA THR A 100 3.59 -3.30 -0.46
C THR A 100 3.43 -4.78 -0.79
N GLY A 101 4.09 -5.22 -1.87
CA GLY A 101 4.27 -6.65 -2.17
C GLY A 101 5.29 -7.33 -1.26
N TYR A 102 5.96 -6.56 -0.40
CA TYR A 102 7.02 -7.03 0.48
C TYR A 102 6.53 -7.14 1.93
N GLY A 103 5.68 -8.16 2.16
CA GLY A 103 4.92 -8.45 3.39
C GLY A 103 5.72 -8.82 4.64
N ALA A 104 6.65 -7.98 5.12
CA ALA A 104 7.36 -8.26 6.37
C ALA A 104 6.61 -7.78 7.62
N ILE A 105 6.42 -8.67 8.61
CA ILE A 105 5.96 -8.26 9.96
C ILE A 105 6.85 -7.14 10.53
N ALA A 106 8.17 -7.19 10.29
CA ALA A 106 9.11 -6.17 10.78
C ALA A 106 8.89 -4.78 10.15
N THR A 107 8.50 -4.70 8.87
CA THR A 107 8.20 -3.43 8.22
C THR A 107 6.82 -2.92 8.60
N ALA A 108 5.84 -3.81 8.83
CA ALA A 108 4.55 -3.42 9.40
C ALA A 108 4.73 -2.78 10.79
N VAL A 109 5.57 -3.36 11.65
CA VAL A 109 5.90 -2.76 12.96
C VAL A 109 6.61 -1.41 12.81
N ALA A 110 7.52 -1.28 11.84
CA ALA A 110 8.19 -0.01 11.57
C ALA A 110 7.23 1.06 11.05
N ALA A 111 6.32 0.71 10.14
CA ALA A 111 5.30 1.60 9.59
C ALA A 111 4.37 2.13 10.69
N VAL A 112 3.88 1.25 11.58
CA VAL A 112 3.07 1.65 12.73
C VAL A 112 3.84 2.59 13.66
N LYS A 113 5.13 2.33 13.92
CA LYS A 113 5.97 3.20 14.75
C LYS A 113 6.18 4.59 14.15
N ILE A 114 6.22 4.71 12.82
CA ILE A 114 6.43 5.96 12.10
C ILE A 114 5.12 6.74 11.91
N GLY A 115 3.98 6.13 12.25
CA GLY A 115 2.66 6.78 12.23
C GLY A 115 1.84 6.50 10.97
N ALA A 116 2.11 5.38 10.28
CA ALA A 116 1.18 4.87 9.27
C ALA A 116 -0.15 4.48 9.94
N THR A 117 -1.26 4.82 9.29
CA THR A 117 -2.63 4.48 9.71
C THR A 117 -2.89 2.99 9.56
N ASP A 118 -2.42 2.39 8.47
CA ASP A 118 -2.56 0.95 8.23
C ASP A 118 -1.47 0.40 7.31
N TYR A 119 -1.41 -0.94 7.23
CA TYR A 119 -0.48 -1.69 6.40
C TYR A 119 -1.23 -2.77 5.60
N LEU A 120 -1.19 -2.69 4.28
CA LEU A 120 -1.76 -3.65 3.35
C LEU A 120 -0.67 -4.36 2.54
N ALA A 121 -0.88 -5.65 2.30
CA ALA A 121 -0.02 -6.44 1.43
C ALA A 121 -0.61 -6.53 0.02
N LYS A 122 0.21 -6.33 -1.03
CA LYS A 122 -0.23 -6.60 -2.40
C LYS A 122 -0.44 -8.12 -2.60
N PRO A 123 -1.44 -8.54 -3.41
CA PRO A 123 -2.38 -7.71 -4.14
C PRO A 123 -3.48 -7.18 -3.23
N ALA A 124 -3.75 -5.88 -3.31
CA ALA A 124 -4.91 -5.24 -2.69
C ALA A 124 -5.75 -4.54 -3.76
N ASP A 125 -7.06 -4.51 -3.58
CA ASP A 125 -7.94 -3.77 -4.47
C ASP A 125 -8.21 -2.34 -3.98
N ALA A 126 -8.87 -1.52 -4.82
CA ALA A 126 -9.17 -0.14 -4.47
C ALA A 126 -10.15 0.00 -3.29
N GLU A 127 -10.96 -1.03 -3.04
CA GLU A 127 -11.95 -1.03 -1.97
C GLU A 127 -11.29 -1.29 -0.62
N GLU A 128 -10.36 -2.24 -0.56
CA GLU A 128 -9.51 -2.52 0.59
C GLU A 128 -8.65 -1.30 0.95
N VAL A 129 -8.02 -0.65 -0.04
CA VAL A 129 -7.22 0.56 0.16
C VAL A 129 -8.08 1.70 0.70
N MET A 130 -9.26 1.94 0.13
CA MET A 130 -10.18 2.97 0.61
C MET A 130 -10.63 2.68 2.05
N ARG A 131 -10.96 1.43 2.35
CA ARG A 131 -11.37 1.02 3.71
C ARG A 131 -10.26 1.27 4.73
N ALA A 132 -9.02 0.91 4.39
CA ALA A 132 -7.87 1.17 5.26
C ALA A 132 -7.62 2.67 5.47
N LEU A 133 -7.82 3.50 4.43
CA LEU A 133 -7.71 4.96 4.54
C LEU A 133 -8.82 5.57 5.41
N LEU A 134 -10.03 5.02 5.39
CA LEU A 134 -11.19 5.54 6.11
C LEU A 134 -11.41 4.90 7.49
N ALA A 135 -10.70 3.83 7.81
CA ALA A 135 -10.77 3.16 9.10
C ALA A 135 -10.54 4.15 10.26
N ARG A 136 -11.34 4.07 11.32
CA ARG A 136 -11.23 4.98 12.48
C ARG A 136 -10.33 4.35 13.54
N GLU A 137 -9.51 5.18 14.19
CA GLU A 137 -8.60 4.74 15.27
C GLU A 137 -9.37 3.92 16.33
N GLY A 138 -8.96 2.67 16.54
CA GLY A 138 -9.53 1.77 17.56
C GLY A 138 -10.14 0.48 17.00
N GLU A 139 -10.44 0.40 15.70
CA GLU A 139 -10.74 -0.87 15.04
C GLU A 139 -9.44 -1.51 14.57
N LEU A 140 -8.97 -2.52 15.30
CA LEU A 140 -8.00 -3.46 14.72
C LEU A 140 -8.64 -4.00 13.43
N PRO A 141 -7.98 -3.93 12.27
CA PRO A 141 -8.51 -4.56 11.07
C PRO A 141 -8.78 -6.02 11.43
N PRO A 142 -9.96 -6.58 11.04
CA PRO A 142 -10.23 -7.98 11.27
C PRO A 142 -9.05 -8.77 10.69
N PRO A 143 -8.55 -9.80 11.41
CA PRO A 143 -7.44 -10.60 10.93
C PRO A 143 -7.75 -11.04 9.49
N PRO A 144 -6.79 -10.91 8.56
CA PRO A 144 -7.05 -11.14 7.14
C PRO A 144 -7.72 -12.49 6.96
N GLU A 145 -8.83 -12.53 6.23
CA GLU A 145 -9.64 -13.74 6.05
C GLU A 145 -8.82 -14.93 5.53
N ASN A 146 -7.73 -14.64 4.81
CA ASN A 146 -6.72 -15.59 4.38
C ASN A 146 -5.35 -15.22 4.95
N PRO A 147 -4.96 -15.71 6.14
CA PRO A 147 -3.61 -15.55 6.63
C PRO A 147 -2.63 -16.16 5.62
N MET A 148 -1.49 -15.49 5.41
CA MET A 148 -0.48 -15.96 4.47
C MET A 148 -0.08 -17.41 4.80
N SER A 149 -0.06 -18.26 3.78
CA SER A 149 0.40 -19.64 3.95
C SER A 149 1.84 -19.66 4.45
N ALA A 150 2.20 -20.67 5.25
CA ALA A 150 3.57 -20.85 5.74
C ALA A 150 4.59 -20.87 4.58
N ASP A 151 4.20 -21.39 3.42
CA ASP A 151 5.01 -21.39 2.21
C ASP A 151 5.19 -19.99 1.61
N ARG A 152 4.16 -19.15 1.61
CA ARG A 152 4.25 -17.76 1.15
C ARG A 152 5.15 -16.93 2.07
N VAL A 153 4.99 -17.08 3.40
CA VAL A 153 5.87 -16.43 4.39
C VAL A 153 7.33 -16.84 4.18
N ARG A 154 7.57 -18.14 3.96
CA ARG A 154 8.91 -18.67 3.67
C ARG A 154 9.47 -18.09 2.38
N TRP A 155 8.68 -18.02 1.32
CA TRP A 155 9.10 -17.49 0.03
C TRP A 155 9.46 -16.00 0.12
N GLU A 156 8.63 -15.20 0.79
CA GLU A 156 8.91 -13.77 1.01
C GLU A 156 10.17 -13.55 1.85
N HIS A 157 10.40 -14.37 2.88
CA HIS A 157 11.64 -14.33 3.65
C HIS A 157 12.87 -14.63 2.78
N ILE A 158 12.77 -15.62 1.89
CA ILE A 158 13.84 -15.99 0.98
C ILE A 158 14.14 -14.86 -0.02
N GLN A 159 13.10 -14.29 -0.65
CA GLN A 159 13.26 -13.15 -1.56
C GLN A 159 13.88 -11.94 -0.86
N ARG A 160 13.52 -11.73 0.41
CA ARG A 160 14.12 -10.65 1.20
C ARG A 160 15.61 -10.81 1.36
N VAL A 161 16.06 -11.97 1.81
CA VAL A 161 17.49 -12.22 1.99
C VAL A 161 18.21 -12.18 0.64
N TYR A 162 17.56 -12.61 -0.43
CA TYR A 162 18.10 -12.52 -1.78
C TYR A 162 18.40 -11.09 -2.23
N GLU A 163 17.44 -10.20 -2.03
CA GLU A 163 17.55 -8.79 -2.38
C GLU A 163 18.56 -8.04 -1.49
N MET A 164 18.59 -8.31 -0.17
CA MET A 164 19.61 -7.75 0.74
C MET A 164 21.04 -8.19 0.40
N CYS A 165 21.18 -9.29 -0.35
CA CYS A 165 22.46 -9.79 -0.81
C CYS A 165 22.76 -9.36 -2.25
N ASP A 166 22.12 -8.29 -2.74
CA ASP A 166 22.29 -7.77 -4.10
C ASP A 166 22.07 -8.86 -5.17
N ARG A 167 21.02 -9.66 -4.97
CA ARG A 167 20.64 -10.80 -5.82
C ARG A 167 21.75 -11.86 -5.94
N ASN A 168 22.64 -11.97 -4.94
CA ASN A 168 23.65 -13.02 -4.89
C ASN A 168 23.12 -14.30 -4.25
N VAL A 169 22.84 -15.30 -5.08
CA VAL A 169 22.32 -16.62 -4.65
C VAL A 169 23.23 -17.31 -3.61
N SER A 170 24.55 -17.21 -3.75
CA SER A 170 25.48 -17.93 -2.87
C SER A 170 25.53 -17.33 -1.46
N GLU A 171 25.56 -15.99 -1.37
CA GLU A 171 25.53 -15.28 -0.09
C GLU A 171 24.17 -15.44 0.60
N THR A 172 23.09 -15.37 -0.19
CA THR A 172 21.72 -15.59 0.29
C THR A 172 21.55 -16.98 0.90
N ALA A 173 22.03 -18.01 0.21
CA ALA A 173 21.96 -19.40 0.68
C ALA A 173 22.74 -19.58 1.99
N ARG A 174 23.91 -18.94 2.10
CA ARG A 174 24.73 -18.93 3.31
C ARG A 174 24.00 -18.29 4.48
N ARG A 175 23.41 -17.10 4.28
CA ARG A 175 22.65 -16.37 5.32
C ARG A 175 21.38 -17.10 5.75
N LEU A 176 20.71 -17.77 4.82
CA LEU A 176 19.52 -18.59 5.10
C LEU A 176 19.84 -19.98 5.66
N GLY A 177 21.13 -20.33 5.82
CA GLY A 177 21.55 -21.64 6.31
C GLY A 177 21.10 -22.81 5.41
N MET A 178 20.94 -22.58 4.10
CA MET A 178 20.45 -23.59 3.16
C MET A 178 21.40 -23.84 2.00
N HIS A 179 21.25 -24.98 1.33
CA HIS A 179 22.04 -25.28 0.13
C HIS A 179 21.66 -24.37 -1.04
N ARG A 180 22.69 -23.85 -1.73
CA ARG A 180 22.56 -23.03 -2.95
C ARG A 180 21.61 -23.64 -3.99
N ARG A 181 21.68 -24.96 -4.24
CA ARG A 181 20.79 -25.66 -5.17
C ARG A 181 19.32 -25.61 -4.73
N THR A 182 19.06 -25.72 -3.43
CA THR A 182 17.71 -25.62 -2.86
C THR A 182 17.15 -24.22 -3.07
N LEU A 183 17.95 -23.19 -2.78
CA LEU A 183 17.57 -21.80 -3.01
C LEU A 183 17.28 -21.52 -4.49
N GLN A 184 18.17 -21.94 -5.41
CA GLN A 184 17.94 -21.78 -6.85
C GLN A 184 16.62 -22.40 -7.30
N ARG A 185 16.29 -23.59 -6.80
CA ARG A 185 15.03 -24.28 -7.13
C ARG A 185 13.81 -23.53 -6.58
N ILE A 186 13.91 -22.93 -5.39
CA ILE A 186 12.82 -22.13 -4.80
C ILE A 186 12.63 -20.84 -5.60
N LEU A 187 13.71 -20.16 -5.99
CA LEU A 187 13.66 -18.93 -6.79
C LEU A 187 13.17 -19.18 -8.22
N ALA A 188 13.44 -20.36 -8.80
CA ALA A 188 13.01 -20.73 -10.14
C ALA A 188 11.51 -21.09 -10.22
N LYS A 189 10.91 -21.54 -9.11
CA LYS A 189 9.45 -21.69 -9.03
C LYS A 189 8.83 -20.30 -8.84
N ARG A 190 8.02 -19.86 -9.81
CA ARG A 190 7.15 -18.68 -9.65
C ARG A 190 6.34 -18.81 -8.35
N SER A 191 6.07 -17.67 -7.70
CA SER A 191 5.44 -17.55 -6.37
C SER A 191 4.35 -18.59 -6.11
N PRO A 192 4.28 -19.21 -4.91
CA PRO A 192 3.16 -20.09 -4.56
C PRO A 192 1.83 -19.33 -4.72
N ARG A 193 0.85 -19.95 -5.39
CA ARG A 193 -0.50 -19.42 -5.56
C ARG A 193 -1.23 -19.36 -4.23
#